data_AF-T0ZWW1-F1
#
_entry.id   AF-T0ZWW1-F1
#
_cell.length_a   1.000
_cell.length_b   1.000
_cell.length_c   1.000
_cell.angle_alpha   90.00
_cell.angle_beta   90.00
_cell.angle_gamma   90.00
#
_symmetry.space_group_name_H-M   'P 1'
#
loop_
_entity.id
_entity.type
_entity.pdbx_description
1 polymer ?
#
loop_
_entity_poly.entity_id
_entity_poly.type
_entity_poly.pdbx_seq_one_letter_code
_entity_poly.pdbx_strand_id
1 'polypeptide(L)'
;MPSIRRLLPTLLGLSFVLFAAVPALAAPVPVPTTSAAPIPAAATSAACKLPVRVHQAEGALRPLQPNATQSEVTQLTARLLTRYSYEALPLDASMARRVFKGYIDALDPDKMYFTAQDLASFKPIEDHLDGAIWSGDLSGPFAMFNVYEKSVAARAAYAEALIKKGGFDFNTDASYEVDREHAPWAADNAALDTIWRERVMNDWLRLKLAGKSDADIRTVLDKRYQNYLDSLRELDSEDVFSMFLNAYAMANDPHTNYFGPR
;
A
#
# COMPACT_ATOMS: atom_id res chain seq x y z
N MET A 1 40.98 -23.06 -38.97
CA MET A 1 42.25 -22.43 -39.42
C MET A 1 41.92 -21.16 -40.18
N PRO A 2 42.63 -20.04 -40.03
CA PRO A 2 43.35 -19.45 -38.87
C PRO A 2 42.69 -18.08 -38.49
N SER A 3 43.07 -17.25 -37.51
CA SER A 3 43.90 -17.31 -36.30
C SER A 3 44.03 -15.87 -35.74
N ILE A 4 43.74 -15.69 -34.44
CA ILE A 4 44.55 -15.02 -33.39
C ILE A 4 45.13 -13.60 -33.63
N ARG A 5 44.86 -12.69 -32.67
CA ARG A 5 45.83 -11.98 -31.76
C ARG A 5 45.09 -10.92 -30.91
N ARG A 6 44.78 -11.17 -29.62
CA ARG A 6 45.57 -10.84 -28.40
C ARG A 6 46.16 -9.42 -28.38
N LEU A 7 45.83 -8.63 -27.34
CA LEU A 7 46.78 -8.07 -26.34
C LEU A 7 46.05 -7.26 -25.26
N LEU A 8 46.13 -7.75 -24.01
CA LEU A 8 46.04 -6.95 -22.77
C LEU A 8 47.38 -6.22 -22.56
N PRO A 9 47.40 -5.15 -21.76
CA PRO A 9 48.39 -5.13 -20.68
C PRO A 9 47.84 -4.66 -19.33
N THR A 10 48.26 -5.42 -18.33
CA THR A 10 48.47 -5.07 -16.91
C THR A 10 49.30 -3.80 -16.71
N LEU A 11 48.96 -2.99 -15.71
CA LEU A 11 49.92 -2.13 -15.00
C LEU A 11 49.59 -2.07 -13.50
N LEU A 12 50.58 -2.53 -12.73
CA LEU A 12 50.74 -2.48 -11.30
C LEU A 12 51.10 -1.06 -10.84
N GLY A 13 50.67 -0.71 -9.61
CA GLY A 13 51.51 -0.03 -8.63
C GLY A 13 51.46 1.50 -8.60
N LEU A 14 51.06 2.07 -7.46
CA LEU A 14 52.00 2.62 -6.47
C LEU A 14 51.24 3.07 -5.22
N SER A 15 51.58 2.48 -4.08
CA SER A 15 51.30 3.03 -2.75
C SER A 15 52.18 4.27 -2.54
N PHE A 16 51.60 5.37 -2.08
CA PHE A 16 52.36 6.46 -1.47
C PHE A 16 51.72 6.82 -0.12
N VAL A 17 52.39 6.41 0.94
CA VAL A 17 52.14 6.84 2.32
C VAL A 17 52.90 8.16 2.49
N LEU A 18 52.18 9.26 2.71
CA LEU A 18 52.79 10.52 3.13
C LEU A 18 52.43 10.76 4.61
N PHE A 19 53.43 10.59 5.46
CA PHE A 19 53.41 10.97 6.87
C PHE A 19 53.62 12.49 6.93
N ALA A 20 52.63 13.25 7.40
CA ALA A 20 52.79 14.66 7.76
C ALA A 20 52.55 14.82 9.26
N ALA A 21 53.53 15.46 9.90
CA ALA A 21 53.67 15.58 11.34
C ALA A 21 52.63 16.50 11.98
N VAL A 22 52.27 16.11 13.20
CA VAL A 22 51.48 16.83 14.21
C VAL A 22 52.22 18.07 14.72
N PRO A 23 51.49 19.15 15.07
CA PRO A 23 51.77 19.83 16.32
C PRO A 23 50.54 19.82 17.24
N ALA A 24 50.81 19.45 18.49
CA ALA A 24 49.90 19.53 19.61
C ALA A 24 49.63 20.99 19.99
N LEU A 25 48.41 21.29 20.46
CA LEU A 25 48.09 21.80 21.80
C LEU A 25 46.72 22.51 21.77
N ALA A 26 45.68 21.89 22.32
CA ALA A 26 44.46 22.58 22.73
C ALA A 26 43.88 21.90 23.99
N ALA A 27 43.60 22.74 24.99
CA ALA A 27 43.30 22.42 26.38
C ALA A 27 41.96 21.66 26.58
N PRO A 28 41.80 20.95 27.72
CA PRO A 28 40.58 20.18 28.01
C PRO A 28 39.38 21.08 28.32
N VAL A 29 38.26 20.80 27.65
CA VAL A 29 36.94 21.39 27.94
C VAL A 29 36.36 20.71 29.20
N PRO A 30 35.82 21.45 30.18
CA PRO A 30 35.25 20.87 31.38
C PRO A 30 33.88 20.24 31.09
N VAL A 31 33.70 18.98 31.49
CA VAL A 31 32.41 18.28 31.53
C VAL A 31 31.66 18.70 32.80
N PRO A 32 30.43 19.21 32.72
CA PRO A 32 29.62 19.42 33.92
C PRO A 32 29.16 18.08 34.49
N THR A 33 29.73 17.71 35.63
CA THR A 33 29.18 16.70 36.54
C THR A 33 27.98 17.30 37.25
N THR A 34 26.77 16.87 36.90
CA THR A 34 25.58 17.16 37.71
C THR A 34 25.15 15.92 38.47
N SER A 35 25.16 16.11 39.79
CA SER A 35 24.83 15.21 40.88
C SER A 35 23.47 14.51 40.71
N ALA A 36 23.47 13.20 40.96
CA ALA A 36 22.27 12.43 41.23
C ALA A 36 21.65 12.87 42.58
N ALA A 37 20.33 13.02 42.60
CA ALA A 37 19.51 13.15 43.81
C ALA A 37 18.18 12.37 43.59
N PRO A 38 17.52 11.91 44.66
CA PRO A 38 16.83 10.62 44.68
C PRO A 38 15.39 10.64 44.18
N ILE A 39 14.95 9.45 43.77
CA ILE A 39 13.59 9.09 43.39
C ILE A 39 12.65 9.16 44.59
N PRO A 40 11.49 9.85 44.52
CA PRO A 40 10.35 9.53 45.33
C PRO A 40 9.41 8.59 44.56
N ALA A 41 9.25 7.38 45.11
CA ALA A 41 8.20 6.46 44.74
C ALA A 41 6.86 6.96 45.28
N ALA A 42 5.88 7.16 44.40
CA ALA A 42 4.46 7.09 44.75
C ALA A 42 3.68 6.72 43.50
N ALA A 43 3.24 5.46 43.48
CA ALA A 43 2.36 4.90 42.48
C ALA A 43 0.96 5.53 42.60
N THR A 44 0.37 5.88 41.47
CA THR A 44 -1.08 5.78 41.30
C THR A 44 -1.33 5.30 39.88
N SER A 45 -1.80 4.06 39.79
CA SER A 45 -2.19 3.38 38.56
C SER A 45 -3.36 4.14 37.92
N ALA A 46 -3.05 4.99 36.94
CA ALA A 46 -4.02 5.37 35.93
C ALA A 46 -4.07 4.21 34.94
N ALA A 47 -5.07 3.35 35.10
CA ALA A 47 -5.38 2.30 34.13
C ALA A 47 -5.57 2.96 32.76
N CYS A 48 -4.56 2.86 31.92
CA CYS A 48 -4.62 3.21 30.51
C CYS A 48 -5.62 2.24 29.87
N LYS A 49 -6.87 2.67 29.76
CA LYS A 49 -7.86 1.97 28.94
C LYS A 49 -7.43 2.19 27.49
N LEU A 50 -6.76 1.20 26.93
CA LEU A 50 -6.59 1.08 25.48
C LEU A 50 -7.95 1.32 24.82
N PRO A 51 -8.03 2.11 23.74
CA PRO A 51 -9.26 2.22 22.99
C PRO A 51 -9.65 0.82 22.51
N VAL A 52 -10.76 0.32 23.03
CA VAL A 52 -11.40 -0.88 22.52
C VAL A 52 -11.77 -0.59 21.07
N ARG A 53 -11.21 -1.37 20.13
CA ARG A 53 -11.66 -1.38 18.74
C ARG A 53 -13.15 -1.66 18.74
N VAL A 54 -13.95 -0.66 18.39
CA VAL A 54 -15.38 -0.83 18.21
C VAL A 54 -15.54 -1.55 16.87
N HIS A 55 -15.76 -2.87 16.94
CA HIS A 55 -16.23 -3.63 15.78
C HIS A 55 -17.56 -3.00 15.34
N GLN A 56 -17.58 -2.35 14.18
CA GLN A 56 -18.82 -1.86 13.60
C GLN A 56 -19.55 -3.05 12.97
N ALA A 57 -20.62 -3.50 13.64
CA ALA A 57 -21.55 -4.46 13.08
C ALA A 57 -22.59 -3.75 12.19
N GLU A 58 -22.74 -4.32 11.00
CA GLU A 58 -23.89 -4.35 10.07
C GLU A 58 -24.56 -3.02 9.63
N GLY A 59 -24.46 -2.77 8.32
CA GLY A 59 -25.44 -1.98 7.56
C GLY A 59 -24.86 -0.73 6.90
N ALA A 60 -24.64 -0.84 5.58
CA ALA A 60 -24.10 0.18 4.67
C ALA A 60 -22.63 0.59 4.93
N LEU A 61 -21.80 0.48 3.88
CA LEU A 61 -20.46 1.05 3.87
C LEU A 61 -20.58 2.57 4.09
N ARG A 62 -20.08 3.06 5.22
CA ARG A 62 -20.04 4.49 5.51
C ARG A 62 -18.73 5.03 4.93
N PRO A 63 -18.77 6.03 4.03
CA PRO A 63 -17.55 6.56 3.43
C PRO A 63 -16.56 7.01 4.51
N LEU A 64 -15.37 6.43 4.51
CA LEU A 64 -14.30 6.84 5.40
C LEU A 64 -13.89 8.27 5.06
N GLN A 65 -13.51 9.03 6.08
CA GLN A 65 -13.13 10.43 5.97
C GLN A 65 -11.79 10.68 6.68
N PRO A 66 -10.96 11.60 6.18
CA PRO A 66 -9.77 12.02 6.88
C PRO A 66 -10.11 12.83 8.12
N ASN A 67 -9.16 12.94 9.05
CA ASN A 67 -9.24 13.84 10.19
C ASN A 67 -8.16 14.93 10.16
N ALA A 68 -8.31 15.95 11.00
CA ALA A 68 -7.41 17.11 11.04
C ALA A 68 -5.95 16.73 11.34
N THR A 69 -5.73 15.76 12.23
CA THR A 69 -4.38 15.27 12.55
C THR A 69 -3.71 14.66 11.32
N GLN A 70 -4.44 13.88 10.53
CA GLN A 70 -3.92 13.28 9.30
C GLN A 70 -3.53 14.35 8.27
N SER A 71 -4.31 15.43 8.15
CA SER A 71 -3.95 16.59 7.33
C SER A 71 -2.64 17.24 7.79
N GLU A 72 -2.47 17.47 9.10
CA GLU A 72 -1.23 18.02 9.67
C GLU A 72 -0.03 17.10 9.44
N VAL A 73 -0.20 15.79 9.67
CA VAL A 73 0.84 14.78 9.44
C VAL A 73 1.24 14.75 7.97
N THR A 74 0.29 14.86 7.04
CA THR A 74 0.59 14.92 5.59
C THR A 74 1.49 16.09 5.27
N GLN A 75 1.18 17.28 5.78
CA GLN A 75 1.98 18.48 5.56
C GLN A 75 3.39 18.35 6.16
N LEU A 76 3.49 17.75 7.36
CA LEU A 76 4.79 17.50 8.00
C LEU A 76 5.62 16.50 7.20
N THR A 77 5.01 15.41 6.72
CA THR A 77 5.66 14.43 5.86
C THR A 77 6.15 15.06 4.57
N ALA A 78 5.34 15.90 3.92
CA ALA A 78 5.74 16.63 2.72
C ALA A 78 6.99 17.48 2.96
N ARG A 79 7.04 18.24 4.06
CA ARG A 79 8.21 19.05 4.44
C ARG A 79 9.43 18.18 4.78
N LEU A 80 9.22 17.03 5.44
CA LEU A 80 10.29 16.13 5.82
C LEU A 80 10.93 15.49 4.59
N LEU A 81 10.12 14.87 3.73
CA LEU A 81 10.60 14.14 2.56
C LEU A 81 11.25 15.08 1.53
N THR A 82 10.74 16.28 1.34
CA THR A 82 11.33 17.25 0.40
C THR A 82 12.63 17.89 0.88
N ARG A 83 12.99 17.76 2.17
CA ARG A 83 14.17 18.44 2.76
C ARG A 83 15.23 17.49 3.33
N TYR A 84 14.81 16.36 3.88
CA TYR A 84 15.66 15.49 4.69
C TYR A 84 15.78 14.07 4.13
N SER A 85 15.09 13.74 3.04
CA SER A 85 15.38 12.50 2.32
C SER A 85 16.78 12.56 1.70
N TYR A 86 17.40 11.40 1.50
CA TYR A 86 18.76 11.31 0.94
C TYR A 86 18.84 11.99 -0.44
N GLU A 87 17.87 11.70 -1.29
CA GLU A 87 17.62 12.45 -2.52
C GLU A 87 16.41 13.36 -2.32
N ALA A 88 16.67 14.64 -2.09
CA ALA A 88 15.64 15.65 -1.89
C ALA A 88 14.89 15.95 -3.19
N LEU A 89 13.92 15.09 -3.52
CA LEU A 89 13.06 15.24 -4.69
C LEU A 89 11.96 16.29 -4.43
N PRO A 90 11.63 17.15 -5.40
CA PRO A 90 10.52 18.07 -5.25
C PRO A 90 9.18 17.33 -5.23
N LEU A 91 8.25 17.83 -4.41
CA LEU A 91 6.85 17.45 -4.50
C LEU A 91 6.18 18.29 -5.61
N ASP A 92 6.37 17.84 -6.85
CA ASP A 92 5.83 18.42 -8.08
C ASP A 92 4.85 17.45 -8.77
N ALA A 93 4.32 17.85 -9.93
CA ALA A 93 3.42 17.01 -10.73
C ALA A 93 4.03 15.64 -11.10
N SER A 94 5.35 15.51 -11.23
CA SER A 94 5.98 14.22 -11.51
C SER A 94 5.97 13.32 -10.28
N MET A 95 6.24 13.88 -9.10
CA MET A 95 6.12 13.16 -7.84
C MET A 95 4.66 12.75 -7.60
N ALA A 96 3.71 13.67 -7.76
CA ALA A 96 2.28 13.40 -7.63
C ALA A 96 1.82 12.20 -8.48
N ARG A 97 2.23 12.10 -9.74
CA ARG A 97 1.91 10.93 -10.59
C ARG A 97 2.50 9.62 -10.05
N ARG A 98 3.71 9.65 -9.47
CA ARG A 98 4.29 8.47 -8.81
C ARG A 98 3.49 8.07 -7.57
N VAL A 99 3.10 9.03 -6.73
CA VAL A 99 2.25 8.78 -5.55
C VAL A 99 0.90 8.21 -5.97
N PHE A 100 0.25 8.83 -6.97
CA PHE A 100 -1.02 8.38 -7.51
C PHE A 100 -0.95 6.94 -8.00
N LYS A 101 0.03 6.62 -8.85
CA LYS A 101 0.24 5.25 -9.33
C LYS A 101 0.46 4.28 -8.17
N GLY A 102 1.36 4.60 -7.25
CA GLY A 102 1.66 3.75 -6.09
C GLY A 102 0.44 3.52 -5.21
N TYR A 103 -0.44 4.51 -5.09
CA TYR A 103 -1.68 4.37 -4.34
C TYR A 103 -2.70 3.49 -5.06
N ILE A 104 -2.88 3.66 -6.37
CA ILE A 104 -3.74 2.76 -7.17
C ILE A 104 -3.24 1.32 -7.10
N ASP A 105 -1.92 1.10 -7.22
CA ASP A 105 -1.32 -0.23 -7.13
C ASP A 105 -1.47 -0.84 -5.72
N ALA A 106 -1.42 -0.02 -4.66
CA ALA A 106 -1.65 -0.47 -3.29
C ALA A 106 -3.10 -0.88 -3.04
N LEU A 107 -4.07 -0.21 -3.69
CA LEU A 107 -5.48 -0.55 -3.58
C LEU A 107 -5.86 -1.77 -4.42
N ASP A 108 -5.41 -1.83 -5.66
CA ASP A 108 -5.82 -2.87 -6.62
C ASP A 108 -4.65 -3.39 -7.46
N PRO A 109 -3.72 -4.16 -6.84
CA PRO A 109 -2.52 -4.65 -7.52
C PRO A 109 -2.84 -5.57 -8.71
N ASP A 110 -3.90 -6.40 -8.57
CA ASP A 110 -4.34 -7.37 -9.58
C ASP A 110 -5.35 -6.79 -10.59
N LYS A 111 -5.73 -5.50 -10.47
CA LYS A 111 -6.68 -4.82 -11.37
C LYS A 111 -8.02 -5.52 -11.47
N MET A 112 -8.53 -5.92 -10.32
CA MET A 112 -9.74 -6.72 -10.15
C MET A 112 -10.95 -5.89 -9.72
N TYR A 113 -10.75 -4.63 -9.35
CA TYR A 113 -11.77 -3.80 -8.71
C TYR A 113 -12.01 -2.49 -9.46
N PHE A 114 -10.98 -1.81 -9.95
CA PHE A 114 -11.18 -0.59 -10.73
C PHE A 114 -11.41 -0.87 -12.21
N THR A 115 -12.26 -0.04 -12.81
CA THR A 115 -12.39 0.06 -14.27
C THR A 115 -11.54 1.20 -14.82
N ALA A 116 -11.30 1.19 -16.13
CA ALA A 116 -10.71 2.31 -16.84
C ALA A 116 -11.54 3.60 -16.70
N GLN A 117 -12.87 3.48 -16.51
CA GLN A 117 -13.75 4.63 -16.27
C GLN A 117 -13.53 5.23 -14.88
N ASP A 118 -13.33 4.40 -13.86
CA ASP A 118 -13.00 4.87 -12.50
C ASP A 118 -11.68 5.63 -12.51
N LEU A 119 -10.65 5.08 -13.14
CA LEU A 119 -9.35 5.75 -13.25
C LEU A 119 -9.43 7.07 -14.03
N ALA A 120 -10.22 7.13 -15.10
CA ALA A 120 -10.47 8.37 -15.82
C ALA A 120 -11.15 9.42 -14.93
N SER A 121 -12.04 8.99 -14.03
CA SER A 121 -12.70 9.88 -13.06
C SER A 121 -11.74 10.42 -11.99
N PHE A 122 -10.63 9.73 -11.74
CA PHE A 122 -9.60 10.15 -10.77
C PHE A 122 -8.59 11.14 -11.36
N LYS A 123 -8.61 11.39 -12.67
CA LYS A 123 -7.65 12.28 -13.31
C LYS A 123 -7.58 13.69 -12.69
N PRO A 124 -8.70 14.35 -12.32
CA PRO A 124 -8.62 15.64 -11.63
C PRO A 124 -7.95 15.56 -10.25
N ILE A 125 -8.06 14.42 -9.56
CA ILE A 125 -7.37 14.19 -8.29
C ILE A 125 -5.87 14.05 -8.54
N GLU A 126 -5.48 13.25 -9.54
CA GLU A 126 -4.07 13.10 -9.96
C GLU A 126 -3.43 14.44 -10.34
N ASP A 127 -4.13 15.26 -11.16
CA ASP A 127 -3.64 16.54 -11.68
C ASP A 127 -3.37 17.59 -10.57
N HIS A 128 -3.96 17.42 -9.39
CA HIS A 128 -3.85 18.37 -8.26
C HIS A 128 -3.25 17.74 -6.98
N LEU A 129 -2.75 16.51 -7.07
CA LEU A 129 -2.33 15.74 -5.89
C LEU A 129 -1.11 16.36 -5.20
N ASP A 130 -0.20 17.01 -5.92
CA ASP A 130 0.94 17.72 -5.34
C ASP A 130 0.48 18.85 -4.41
N GLY A 131 -0.40 19.72 -4.90
CA GLY A 131 -1.01 20.79 -4.13
C GLY A 131 -1.81 20.27 -2.94
N ALA A 132 -2.58 19.20 -3.16
CA ALA A 132 -3.36 18.54 -2.10
C ALA A 132 -2.47 18.00 -0.96
N ILE A 133 -1.35 17.35 -1.29
CA ILE A 133 -0.38 16.88 -0.28
C ILE A 133 0.23 18.08 0.47
N TRP A 134 0.59 19.16 -0.23
CA TRP A 134 1.11 20.37 0.42
C TRP A 134 0.12 21.04 1.38
N SER A 135 -1.17 21.04 1.04
CA SER A 135 -2.22 21.59 1.90
C SER A 135 -2.76 20.58 2.93
N GLY A 136 -2.36 19.31 2.85
CA GLY A 136 -2.94 18.23 3.67
C GLY A 136 -4.39 17.91 3.32
N ASP A 137 -4.83 18.22 2.09
CA ASP A 137 -6.15 17.83 1.60
C ASP A 137 -6.13 16.36 1.20
N LEU A 138 -6.80 15.54 2.00
CA LEU A 138 -6.90 14.09 1.84
C LEU A 138 -8.25 13.66 1.24
N SER A 139 -9.09 14.61 0.81
CA SER A 139 -10.42 14.29 0.25
C SER A 139 -10.33 13.40 -1.00
N GLY A 140 -9.38 13.67 -1.89
CA GLY A 140 -9.12 12.88 -3.09
C GLY A 140 -8.74 11.42 -2.79
N PRO A 141 -7.66 11.16 -2.04
CA PRO A 141 -7.27 9.81 -1.61
C PRO A 141 -8.41 9.01 -0.96
N PHE A 142 -9.13 9.62 0.00
CA PHE A 142 -10.25 8.96 0.65
C PHE A 142 -11.43 8.71 -0.31
N ALA A 143 -11.72 9.61 -1.25
CA ALA A 143 -12.73 9.39 -2.27
C ALA A 143 -12.40 8.18 -3.16
N MET A 144 -11.13 8.05 -3.59
CA MET A 144 -10.67 6.89 -4.36
C MET A 144 -10.81 5.58 -3.58
N PHE A 145 -10.41 5.58 -2.29
CA PHE A 145 -10.62 4.42 -1.43
C PHE A 145 -12.10 4.05 -1.30
N ASN A 146 -12.99 5.03 -1.14
CA ASN A 146 -14.42 4.77 -1.03
C ASN A 146 -15.02 4.20 -2.34
N VAL A 147 -14.42 4.48 -3.52
CA VAL A 147 -14.78 3.82 -4.77
C VAL A 147 -14.28 2.37 -4.78
N TYR A 148 -13.05 2.14 -4.34
CA TYR A 148 -12.48 0.79 -4.17
C TYR A 148 -13.36 -0.06 -3.25
N GLU A 149 -13.73 0.46 -2.07
CA GLU A 149 -14.54 -0.24 -1.08
C GLU A 149 -15.89 -0.70 -1.65
N LYS A 150 -16.55 0.20 -2.38
CA LYS A 150 -17.81 -0.10 -3.09
C LYS A 150 -17.62 -1.17 -4.16
N SER A 151 -16.53 -1.11 -4.92
CA SER A 151 -16.24 -2.12 -5.94
C SER A 151 -16.03 -3.49 -5.30
N VAL A 152 -15.20 -3.59 -4.26
CA VAL A 152 -14.96 -4.84 -3.53
C VAL A 152 -16.27 -5.44 -3.02
N ALA A 153 -17.16 -4.64 -2.43
CA ALA A 153 -18.46 -5.10 -1.98
C ALA A 153 -19.36 -5.60 -3.12
N ALA A 154 -19.40 -4.87 -4.25
CA ALA A 154 -20.14 -5.30 -5.43
C ALA A 154 -19.58 -6.62 -6.01
N ARG A 155 -18.25 -6.76 -6.04
CA ARG A 155 -17.58 -7.97 -6.51
C ARG A 155 -17.82 -9.17 -5.59
N ALA A 156 -17.80 -8.97 -4.28
CA ALA A 156 -18.13 -10.01 -3.30
C ALA A 156 -19.59 -10.50 -3.47
N ALA A 157 -20.54 -9.58 -3.63
CA ALA A 157 -21.94 -9.93 -3.89
C ALA A 157 -22.13 -10.67 -5.22
N TYR A 158 -21.40 -10.27 -6.28
CA TYR A 158 -21.41 -10.97 -7.55
C TYR A 158 -20.85 -12.40 -7.43
N ALA A 159 -19.72 -12.56 -6.73
CA ALA A 159 -19.13 -13.88 -6.47
C ALA A 159 -20.09 -14.78 -5.67
N GLU A 160 -20.72 -14.27 -4.62
CA GLU A 160 -21.73 -14.98 -3.83
C GLU A 160 -22.89 -15.46 -4.71
N ALA A 161 -23.41 -14.61 -5.59
CA ALA A 161 -24.48 -14.98 -6.51
C ALA A 161 -24.06 -16.10 -7.48
N LEU A 162 -22.84 -16.05 -8.00
CA LEU A 162 -22.28 -17.11 -8.86
C LEU A 162 -22.12 -18.43 -8.12
N ILE A 163 -21.66 -18.41 -6.86
CA ILE A 163 -21.48 -19.61 -6.03
C ILE A 163 -22.84 -20.26 -5.71
N LYS A 164 -23.84 -19.45 -5.35
CA LYS A 164 -25.20 -19.94 -5.08
C LYS A 164 -25.80 -20.61 -6.31
N LYS A 165 -25.66 -19.97 -7.48
CA LYS A 165 -26.09 -20.54 -8.77
C LYS A 165 -25.34 -21.85 -9.06
N GLY A 166 -24.02 -21.86 -8.92
CA GLY A 166 -23.16 -22.99 -9.25
C GLY A 166 -23.30 -23.44 -10.71
N GLY A 167 -23.03 -24.72 -10.96
CA GLY A 167 -23.23 -25.32 -12.29
C GLY A 167 -22.26 -24.80 -13.36
N PHE A 168 -21.03 -24.48 -12.97
CA PHE A 168 -19.98 -24.09 -13.91
C PHE A 168 -19.71 -25.22 -14.92
N ASP A 169 -19.64 -24.85 -16.20
CA ASP A 169 -19.23 -25.75 -17.27
C ASP A 169 -17.70 -25.74 -17.41
N PHE A 170 -17.10 -26.89 -17.11
CA PHE A 170 -15.66 -27.12 -17.20
C PHE A 170 -15.25 -27.84 -18.49
N ASN A 171 -16.18 -28.08 -19.42
CA ASN A 171 -15.90 -28.70 -20.72
C ASN A 171 -15.61 -27.64 -21.81
N THR A 172 -14.97 -26.54 -21.43
CA THR A 172 -14.64 -25.42 -22.32
C THR A 172 -13.14 -25.15 -22.31
N ASP A 173 -12.63 -24.47 -23.34
CA ASP A 173 -11.22 -24.05 -23.43
C ASP A 173 -10.92 -22.75 -22.66
N ALA A 174 -11.71 -22.44 -21.63
CA ALA A 174 -11.54 -21.22 -20.85
C ALA A 174 -10.25 -21.24 -20.03
N SER A 175 -9.56 -20.10 -19.96
CA SER A 175 -8.35 -19.89 -19.18
C SER A 175 -8.56 -18.81 -18.11
N TYR A 176 -7.81 -18.89 -17.01
CA TYR A 176 -7.79 -17.85 -15.99
C TYR A 176 -6.35 -17.34 -15.79
N GLU A 177 -6.15 -16.05 -15.95
CA GLU A 177 -4.88 -15.37 -15.69
C GLU A 177 -4.74 -15.13 -14.18
N VAL A 178 -3.81 -15.84 -13.55
CA VAL A 178 -3.61 -15.80 -12.09
C VAL A 178 -2.86 -14.55 -11.65
N ASP A 179 -1.81 -14.18 -12.39
CA ASP A 179 -1.03 -12.97 -12.14
C ASP A 179 -1.53 -11.88 -13.09
N ARG A 180 -2.12 -10.83 -12.51
CA ARG A 180 -2.72 -9.71 -13.25
C ARG A 180 -2.03 -8.38 -12.95
N GLU A 181 -0.84 -8.42 -12.36
CA GLU A 181 -0.05 -7.21 -12.05
C GLU A 181 0.21 -6.36 -13.31
N HIS A 182 0.26 -6.98 -14.49
CA HIS A 182 0.51 -6.30 -15.77
C HIS A 182 -0.70 -6.33 -16.73
N ALA A 183 -1.86 -6.81 -16.27
CA ALA A 183 -3.07 -6.86 -17.08
C ALA A 183 -3.57 -5.43 -17.44
N PRO A 184 -4.32 -5.26 -18.54
CA PRO A 184 -5.02 -4.01 -18.78
C PRO A 184 -6.16 -3.83 -17.76
N TRP A 185 -6.44 -2.58 -17.39
CA TRP A 185 -7.63 -2.24 -16.60
C TRP A 185 -8.90 -2.62 -17.37
N ALA A 186 -9.86 -3.21 -16.67
CA ALA A 186 -11.15 -3.57 -17.25
C ALA A 186 -11.85 -2.34 -17.82
N ALA A 187 -12.38 -2.42 -19.04
CA ALA A 187 -13.01 -1.26 -19.69
C ALA A 187 -14.25 -0.76 -18.93
N ASP A 188 -15.01 -1.69 -18.34
CA ASP A 188 -16.26 -1.44 -17.64
C ASP A 188 -16.61 -2.58 -16.66
N ASN A 189 -17.78 -2.49 -16.02
CA ASN A 189 -18.27 -3.50 -15.09
C ASN A 189 -18.54 -4.86 -15.72
N ALA A 190 -18.87 -4.93 -17.02
CA ALA A 190 -19.11 -6.22 -17.69
C ALA A 190 -17.77 -6.95 -17.94
N ALA A 191 -16.70 -6.21 -18.26
CA ALA A 191 -15.35 -6.75 -18.28
C ALA A 191 -14.92 -7.25 -16.89
N LEU A 192 -15.22 -6.50 -15.81
CA LEU A 192 -14.97 -6.97 -14.44
C LEU A 192 -15.78 -8.22 -14.09
N ASP A 193 -17.06 -8.29 -14.48
CA ASP A 193 -17.91 -9.47 -14.27
C ASP A 193 -17.29 -10.72 -14.92
N THR A 194 -16.70 -10.57 -16.11
CA THR A 194 -16.01 -11.66 -16.82
C THR A 194 -14.80 -12.15 -16.02
N ILE A 195 -13.92 -11.24 -15.61
CA ILE A 195 -12.73 -11.53 -14.81
C ILE A 195 -13.13 -12.24 -13.50
N TRP A 196 -14.17 -11.75 -12.82
CA TRP A 196 -14.64 -12.33 -11.57
C TRP A 196 -15.30 -13.69 -11.75
N ARG A 197 -16.04 -13.89 -12.86
CA ARG A 197 -16.59 -15.20 -13.19
C ARG A 197 -15.47 -16.23 -13.38
N GLU A 198 -14.41 -15.87 -14.09
CA GLU A 198 -13.26 -16.75 -14.29
C GLU A 198 -12.54 -17.05 -12.97
N ARG A 199 -12.35 -16.03 -12.12
CA ARG A 199 -11.78 -16.21 -10.77
C ARG A 199 -12.59 -17.19 -9.93
N VAL A 200 -13.90 -16.99 -9.82
CA VAL A 200 -14.80 -17.85 -9.04
C VAL A 200 -14.84 -19.27 -9.61
N MET A 201 -14.85 -19.39 -10.95
CA MET A 201 -14.81 -20.67 -11.64
C MET A 201 -13.50 -21.43 -11.37
N ASN A 202 -12.36 -20.74 -11.39
CA ASN A 202 -11.06 -21.31 -11.02
C ASN A 202 -11.04 -21.74 -9.54
N ASP A 203 -11.54 -20.90 -8.63
CA ASP A 203 -11.65 -21.23 -7.21
C ASP A 203 -12.52 -22.47 -6.96
N TRP A 204 -13.64 -22.59 -7.69
CA TRP A 204 -14.49 -23.78 -7.66
C TRP A 204 -13.75 -25.01 -8.19
N LEU A 205 -13.10 -24.89 -9.36
CA LEU A 205 -12.39 -25.99 -10.01
C LEU A 205 -11.31 -26.56 -9.11
N ARG A 206 -10.50 -25.70 -8.46
CA ARG A 206 -9.44 -26.15 -7.55
C ARG A 206 -9.97 -26.99 -6.40
N LEU A 207 -11.14 -26.64 -5.85
CA LEU A 207 -11.76 -27.42 -4.77
C LEU A 207 -12.39 -28.72 -5.28
N LYS A 208 -12.94 -28.70 -6.50
CA LYS A 208 -13.47 -29.90 -7.17
C LYS A 208 -12.38 -30.91 -7.47
N LEU A 209 -11.22 -30.45 -7.97
CA LEU A 209 -10.03 -31.28 -8.17
C LEU A 209 -9.46 -31.84 -6.87
N ALA A 210 -9.68 -31.15 -5.74
CA ALA A 210 -9.36 -31.65 -4.40
C ALA A 210 -10.41 -32.63 -3.83
N GLY A 211 -11.40 -33.04 -4.62
CA GLY A 211 -12.39 -34.05 -4.23
C GLY A 211 -13.54 -33.55 -3.35
N LYS A 212 -13.74 -32.23 -3.22
CA LYS A 212 -14.87 -31.69 -2.47
C LYS A 212 -16.19 -31.83 -3.23
N SER A 213 -17.27 -32.05 -2.50
CA SER A 213 -18.62 -32.01 -3.06
C SER A 213 -19.03 -30.57 -3.42
N ASP A 214 -19.91 -30.40 -4.40
CA ASP A 214 -20.43 -29.07 -4.77
C ASP A 214 -21.11 -28.35 -3.59
N ALA A 215 -21.66 -29.08 -2.60
CA ALA A 215 -22.21 -28.49 -1.39
C ALA A 215 -21.13 -27.92 -0.47
N ASP A 216 -20.04 -28.67 -0.27
CA ASP A 216 -18.90 -28.22 0.52
C ASP A 216 -18.18 -27.04 -0.15
N ILE A 217 -18.06 -27.06 -1.48
CA ILE A 217 -17.45 -25.97 -2.25
C ILE A 217 -18.21 -24.66 -2.02
N ARG A 218 -19.56 -24.69 -2.09
CA ARG A 218 -20.38 -23.51 -1.81
C ARG A 218 -20.09 -22.94 -0.42
N THR A 219 -20.14 -23.78 0.60
CA THR A 219 -19.86 -23.37 1.99
C THR A 219 -18.47 -22.75 2.14
N VAL A 220 -17.45 -23.34 1.52
CA VAL A 220 -16.07 -22.85 1.60
C VAL A 220 -15.91 -21.51 0.88
N LEU A 221 -16.42 -21.39 -0.34
CA LEU A 221 -16.26 -20.17 -1.14
C LEU A 221 -17.11 -19.03 -0.59
N ASP A 222 -18.34 -19.30 -0.17
CA ASP A 222 -19.21 -18.30 0.46
C ASP A 222 -18.51 -17.67 1.68
N LYS A 223 -18.02 -18.51 2.60
CA LYS A 223 -17.24 -18.04 3.76
C LYS A 223 -15.98 -17.27 3.34
N ARG A 224 -15.28 -17.69 2.29
CA ARG A 224 -14.07 -16.99 1.81
C ARG A 224 -14.37 -15.57 1.38
N TYR A 225 -15.38 -15.37 0.52
CA TYR A 225 -15.70 -14.04 0.01
C TYR A 225 -16.37 -13.15 1.06
N GLN A 226 -17.16 -13.72 1.98
CA GLN A 226 -17.65 -12.96 3.15
C GLN A 226 -16.50 -12.48 4.02
N ASN A 227 -15.53 -13.35 4.34
CA ASN A 227 -14.36 -12.95 5.12
C ASN A 227 -13.56 -11.82 4.44
N TYR A 228 -13.40 -11.84 3.11
CA TYR A 228 -12.73 -10.75 2.38
C TYR A 228 -13.49 -9.43 2.52
N LEU A 229 -14.81 -9.47 2.42
CA LEU A 229 -15.64 -8.29 2.61
C LEU A 229 -15.61 -7.78 4.06
N ASP A 230 -15.59 -8.68 5.04
CA ASP A 230 -15.52 -8.33 6.45
C ASP A 230 -14.16 -7.72 6.80
N SER A 231 -13.05 -8.26 6.31
CA SER A 231 -11.73 -7.65 6.48
C SER A 231 -11.64 -6.24 5.89
N LEU A 232 -12.33 -5.99 4.77
CA LEU A 232 -12.41 -4.65 4.18
C LEU A 232 -13.21 -3.69 5.08
N ARG A 233 -14.33 -4.15 5.64
CA ARG A 233 -15.20 -3.35 6.53
C ARG A 233 -14.54 -3.02 7.87
N GLU A 234 -13.54 -3.79 8.26
CA GLU A 234 -12.74 -3.52 9.46
C GLU A 234 -11.71 -2.39 9.25
N LEU A 235 -11.42 -2.01 8.00
CA LEU A 235 -10.52 -0.92 7.71
C LEU A 235 -11.09 0.40 8.20
N ASP A 236 -10.27 1.19 8.87
CA ASP A 236 -10.63 2.49 9.37
C ASP A 236 -9.92 3.63 8.61
N SER A 237 -10.18 4.87 9.06
CA SER A 237 -9.56 6.06 8.46
C SER A 237 -8.03 6.04 8.55
N GLU A 238 -7.46 5.44 9.59
CA GLU A 238 -6.00 5.38 9.77
C GLU A 238 -5.36 4.36 8.82
N ASP A 239 -6.04 3.26 8.51
CA ASP A 239 -5.57 2.32 7.50
C ASP A 239 -5.50 2.98 6.11
N VAL A 240 -6.56 3.70 5.71
CA VAL A 240 -6.62 4.44 4.44
C VAL A 240 -5.52 5.48 4.36
N PHE A 241 -5.36 6.24 5.44
CA PHE A 241 -4.31 7.24 5.56
C PHE A 241 -2.91 6.63 5.45
N SER A 242 -2.67 5.53 6.15
CA SER A 242 -1.40 4.81 6.15
C SER A 242 -1.06 4.25 4.77
N MET A 243 -2.03 3.69 4.05
CA MET A 243 -1.82 3.25 2.66
C MET A 243 -1.41 4.41 1.75
N PHE A 244 -2.07 5.56 1.88
CA PHE A 244 -1.74 6.74 1.08
C PHE A 244 -0.37 7.34 1.41
N LEU A 245 -0.04 7.50 2.70
CA LEU A 245 1.26 8.02 3.14
C LEU A 245 2.40 7.07 2.80
N ASN A 246 2.18 5.75 2.82
CA ASN A 246 3.16 4.79 2.33
C ASN A 246 3.35 4.90 0.81
N ALA A 247 2.29 5.09 0.03
CA ALA A 247 2.44 5.37 -1.41
C ALA A 247 3.29 6.62 -1.68
N TYR A 248 3.13 7.67 -0.86
CA TYR A 248 3.99 8.85 -0.97
C TYR A 248 5.44 8.56 -0.56
N ALA A 249 5.64 7.89 0.59
CA ALA A 249 6.96 7.53 1.08
C ALA A 249 7.75 6.68 0.06
N MET A 250 7.13 5.62 -0.47
CA MET A 250 7.72 4.72 -1.45
C MET A 250 7.97 5.38 -2.81
N ALA A 251 7.14 6.36 -3.20
CA ALA A 251 7.37 7.15 -4.41
C ALA A 251 8.62 8.03 -4.32
N ASN A 252 9.07 8.36 -3.11
CA ASN A 252 10.33 9.06 -2.88
C ASN A 252 11.52 8.09 -2.88
N ASP A 253 11.42 6.99 -2.13
CA ASP A 253 12.45 5.95 -2.05
C ASP A 253 11.83 4.61 -1.58
N PRO A 254 12.20 3.46 -2.17
CA PRO A 254 11.56 2.16 -1.91
C PRO A 254 11.75 1.62 -0.47
N HIS A 255 12.63 2.23 0.32
CA HIS A 255 12.88 1.87 1.72
C HIS A 255 12.31 2.89 2.70
N THR A 256 11.64 3.93 2.21
CA THR A 256 10.96 4.92 3.05
C THR A 256 9.51 4.49 3.28
N ASN A 257 9.11 4.46 4.55
CA ASN A 257 7.78 4.01 4.96
C ASN A 257 7.20 4.94 6.02
N TYR A 258 5.86 5.02 6.06
CA TYR A 258 5.08 5.65 7.10
C TYR A 258 4.58 4.60 8.11
N PHE A 259 4.71 4.92 9.40
CA PHE A 259 4.20 4.10 10.49
C PHE A 259 3.21 4.91 11.33
N GLY A 260 1.93 4.56 11.20
CA GLY A 260 0.86 5.15 12.00
C GLY A 260 0.96 4.79 13.50
N PRO A 261 0.24 5.52 14.36
CA PRO A 261 0.15 5.21 15.78
C PRO A 261 -0.47 3.82 16.03
N ARG A 262 -0.09 3.19 17.14
CA ARG A 262 -0.64 1.90 17.58
C ARG A 262 -1.86 2.06 18.48
#